data_AF-A0A6V7U5J5-F1
#
_entry.id   AF-A0A6V7U5J5-F1
#
_cell.length_a   1.000
_cell.length_b   1.000
_cell.length_c   1.000
_cell.angle_alpha   90.00
_cell.angle_beta   90.00
_cell.angle_gamma   90.00
#
_symmetry.space_group_name_H-M   'P 1'
#
loop_
_entity.id
_entity.type
_entity.pdbx_description
1 polymer ?
#
loop_
_entity_poly.entity_id
_entity_poly.type
_entity_poly.pdbx_seq_one_letter_code
_entity_poly.pdbx_strand_id
1 'polypeptide(L)'
;MGIYPQYAVVDPANNFREGHDQFAHTPSKPFVVIHPNSSLGQRPEALRIEIDLDGRSFQHQFIFYGLLLETTKPYLCNTCRIPATFLLIIARNITLVKPNILCCDGFIEFNFVEEEDLLQVLNKAIELRHLLLKSVELKLNNDEYADFKDVCKNIVKFSRMQNSFSLRRRIDPPKHLRYGIFTANGEEYIKNKFLEGNEQLFNEFKFGSIEEEIALENELNLNLIDEKKIKGKEYFCEKCQKKFWFEDNVQILKHKKEH
;
A
#
# COMPACT_ATOMS: atom_id res chain seq x y z
N MET A 1 1.76 6.19 0.24
CA MET A 1 2.00 6.64 -1.15
C MET A 1 3.21 7.56 -1.26
N GLY A 2 3.33 8.62 -0.46
CA GLY A 2 4.43 9.60 -0.58
C GLY A 2 5.86 9.11 -0.37
N ILE A 3 6.07 7.86 0.05
CA ILE A 3 7.41 7.26 0.23
C ILE A 3 7.88 6.55 -1.04
N TYR A 4 6.98 6.16 -1.95
CA TYR A 4 7.36 5.57 -3.23
C TYR A 4 8.22 6.57 -4.05
N PRO A 5 9.31 6.12 -4.72
CA PRO A 5 9.71 4.74 -5.00
C PRO A 5 10.67 4.10 -3.98
N GLN A 6 10.70 4.56 -2.71
CA GLN A 6 11.57 3.99 -1.68
C GLN A 6 11.00 2.70 -1.11
N TYR A 7 11.29 1.59 -1.78
CA TYR A 7 10.96 0.25 -1.30
C TYR A 7 12.09 -0.75 -1.57
N ALA A 8 12.07 -1.85 -0.81
CA ALA A 8 13.05 -2.92 -0.88
C ALA A 8 12.38 -4.30 -0.78
N VAL A 9 13.02 -5.30 -1.36
CA VAL A 9 12.64 -6.71 -1.22
C VAL A 9 13.61 -7.40 -0.28
N VAL A 10 13.10 -8.20 0.62
CA VAL A 10 13.91 -9.00 1.54
C VAL A 10 14.77 -10.00 0.75
N ASP A 11 16.02 -10.21 1.18
CA ASP A 11 16.86 -11.27 0.63
C ASP A 11 16.29 -12.66 1.00
N PRO A 12 16.08 -13.57 0.03
CA PRO A 12 15.56 -14.91 0.32
C PRO A 12 16.44 -15.77 1.25
N ALA A 13 17.74 -15.47 1.35
CA ALA A 13 18.69 -16.19 2.19
C ALA A 13 18.75 -15.67 3.64
N ASN A 14 17.87 -14.73 4.02
CA ASN A 14 17.81 -14.22 5.39
C ASN A 14 17.32 -15.28 6.38
N ASN A 15 18.03 -15.41 7.50
CA ASN A 15 17.70 -16.39 8.53
C ASN A 15 16.72 -15.89 9.62
N PHE A 16 16.14 -14.69 9.49
CA PHE A 16 15.14 -14.07 10.40
C PHE A 16 15.34 -14.41 11.90
N ARG A 17 16.54 -14.12 12.41
CA ARG A 17 16.96 -14.31 13.80
C ARG A 17 17.40 -12.97 14.38
N GLU A 18 17.10 -12.77 15.65
CA GLU A 18 17.55 -11.60 16.39
C GLU A 18 19.10 -11.54 16.42
N GLY A 19 19.65 -10.34 16.26
CA GLY A 19 21.10 -10.11 16.23
C GLY A 19 21.80 -10.41 14.88
N HIS A 20 21.11 -10.99 13.89
CA HIS A 20 21.65 -11.17 12.54
C HIS A 20 21.23 -10.04 11.60
N ASP A 21 22.19 -9.54 10.82
CA ASP A 21 21.94 -8.59 9.72
C ASP A 21 20.86 -9.16 8.78
N GLN A 22 19.79 -8.40 8.58
CA GLN A 22 18.77 -8.71 7.57
C GLN A 22 19.08 -7.91 6.31
N PHE A 23 19.26 -8.61 5.20
CA PHE A 23 19.56 -7.98 3.91
C PHE A 23 18.30 -7.73 3.10
N ALA A 24 18.29 -6.63 2.36
CA ALA A 24 17.25 -6.27 1.43
C ALA A 24 17.85 -5.65 0.18
N HIS A 25 17.07 -5.64 -0.90
CA HIS A 25 17.47 -5.13 -2.20
C HIS A 25 16.55 -4.01 -2.60
N THR A 26 17.10 -2.83 -2.89
CA THR A 26 16.38 -1.71 -3.49
C THR A 26 16.60 -1.70 -5.01
N PRO A 27 15.80 -0.95 -5.79
CA PRO A 27 16.07 -0.77 -7.22
C PRO A 27 17.45 -0.18 -7.51
N SER A 28 17.98 0.66 -6.62
CA SER A 28 19.25 1.37 -6.81
C SER A 28 20.45 0.68 -6.16
N LYS A 29 20.24 -0.15 -5.13
CA LYS A 29 21.32 -0.74 -4.34
C LYS A 29 20.92 -2.13 -3.80
N PRO A 30 21.65 -3.19 -4.18
CA PRO A 30 21.45 -4.51 -3.58
C PRO A 30 22.14 -4.62 -2.21
N PHE A 31 21.80 -5.66 -1.45
CA PHE A 31 22.43 -6.02 -0.17
C PHE A 31 22.51 -4.89 0.86
N VAL A 32 21.44 -4.12 0.98
CA VAL A 32 21.27 -3.08 2.02
C VAL A 32 20.81 -3.74 3.31
N VAL A 33 21.38 -3.34 4.44
CA VAL A 33 21.05 -3.92 5.75
C VAL A 33 19.86 -3.17 6.35
N ILE A 34 18.91 -3.87 6.96
CA ILE A 34 17.87 -3.24 7.77
C ILE A 34 18.51 -2.69 9.05
N HIS A 35 18.36 -1.39 9.33
CA HIS A 35 18.99 -0.78 10.49
C HIS A 35 18.53 -1.46 11.79
N PRO A 36 19.43 -1.81 12.73
CA PRO A 36 19.06 -2.53 13.97
C PRO A 36 18.02 -1.80 14.82
N ASN A 37 18.08 -0.46 14.89
CA ASN A 37 17.10 0.35 15.62
C ASN A 37 15.81 0.64 14.83
N SER A 38 15.68 0.12 13.60
CA SER A 38 14.41 0.22 12.88
C SER A 38 13.40 -0.78 13.43
N SER A 39 12.11 -0.51 13.27
CA SER A 39 11.03 -1.40 13.73
C SER A 39 11.16 -2.83 13.21
N LEU A 40 11.61 -3.01 11.96
CA LEU A 40 11.82 -4.33 11.35
C LEU A 40 13.18 -4.92 11.70
N GLY A 41 14.17 -4.09 12.07
CA GLY A 41 15.46 -4.55 12.60
C GLY A 41 15.33 -5.16 13.99
N GLN A 42 14.48 -4.58 14.84
CA GLN A 42 14.17 -5.11 16.17
C GLN A 42 13.25 -6.34 16.13
N ARG A 43 12.51 -6.53 15.04
CA ARG A 43 11.52 -7.61 14.88
C ARG A 43 11.65 -8.29 13.50
N PRO A 44 12.78 -8.96 13.22
CA PRO A 44 13.03 -9.56 11.92
C PRO A 44 12.02 -10.66 11.58
N GLU A 45 11.42 -11.33 12.58
CA GLU A 45 10.39 -12.34 12.39
C GLU A 45 9.11 -11.81 11.72
N ALA A 46 8.84 -10.51 11.81
CA ALA A 46 7.70 -9.88 11.14
C ALA A 46 7.83 -9.87 9.60
N LEU A 47 9.05 -10.11 9.09
CA LEU A 47 9.32 -10.23 7.66
C LEU A 47 9.18 -11.65 7.13
N ARG A 48 9.08 -12.65 8.02
CA ARG A 48 8.86 -14.04 7.64
C ARG A 48 7.45 -14.20 7.07
N ILE A 49 7.36 -14.91 5.96
CA ILE A 49 6.11 -15.22 5.27
C ILE A 49 6.02 -16.73 5.06
N GLU A 50 4.81 -17.25 4.99
CA GLU A 50 4.56 -18.64 4.61
C GLU A 50 4.56 -18.74 3.08
N ILE A 51 5.44 -19.56 2.53
CA ILE A 51 5.61 -19.79 1.09
C ILE A 51 5.41 -21.27 0.77
N ASP A 52 4.79 -21.56 -0.37
CA ASP A 52 4.70 -22.91 -0.90
C ASP A 52 6.03 -23.38 -1.54
N LEU A 53 6.05 -24.62 -2.06
CA LEU A 53 7.23 -25.21 -2.71
C LEU A 53 7.74 -24.40 -3.91
N ASP A 54 6.87 -23.62 -4.56
CA ASP A 54 7.19 -22.80 -5.73
C ASP A 54 7.44 -21.32 -5.35
N GLY A 55 7.55 -21.03 -4.05
CA GLY A 55 7.78 -19.68 -3.53
C GLY A 55 6.58 -18.75 -3.62
N ARG A 56 5.36 -19.29 -3.75
CA ARG A 56 4.12 -18.52 -3.86
C ARG A 56 3.50 -18.28 -2.50
N SER A 57 2.91 -17.09 -2.35
CA SER A 57 2.18 -16.66 -1.16
C SER A 57 1.29 -15.46 -1.50
N PHE A 58 0.17 -15.33 -0.82
CA PHE A 58 -0.61 -14.07 -0.83
C PHE A 58 -0.07 -13.06 0.20
N GLN A 59 0.82 -13.50 1.10
CA GLN A 59 1.39 -12.69 2.19
C GLN A 59 2.67 -11.94 1.79
N HIS A 60 3.09 -12.04 0.52
CA HIS A 60 4.26 -11.33 0.02
C HIS A 60 4.21 -9.85 0.38
N GLN A 61 5.34 -9.33 0.85
CA GLN A 61 5.44 -7.97 1.38
C GLN A 61 6.77 -7.30 0.98
N PHE A 62 6.73 -5.97 0.86
CA PHE A 62 7.91 -5.13 0.68
C PHE A 62 8.25 -4.38 1.96
N ILE A 63 9.49 -3.92 2.04
CA ILE A 63 9.93 -2.96 3.05
C ILE A 63 9.89 -1.58 2.41
N PHE A 64 9.03 -0.71 2.90
CA PHE A 64 9.16 0.72 2.65
C PHE A 64 10.13 1.29 3.67
N TYR A 65 10.96 2.24 3.23
CA TYR A 65 11.95 2.89 4.08
C TYR A 65 11.88 4.40 3.86
N GLY A 66 12.06 5.15 4.94
CA GLY A 66 12.05 6.61 4.88
C GLY A 66 13.41 7.23 4.57
N LEU A 67 14.50 6.49 4.84
CA LEU A 67 15.87 6.96 4.63
C LEU A 67 16.80 5.78 4.31
N LEU A 68 17.67 5.98 3.32
CA LEU A 68 18.83 5.14 3.06
C LEU A 68 20.06 5.83 3.66
N LEU A 69 20.62 5.26 4.73
CA LEU A 69 21.78 5.82 5.43
C LEU A 69 23.06 5.14 4.93
N GLU A 70 23.98 5.90 4.33
CA GLU A 70 25.28 5.39 3.90
C GLU A 70 26.34 5.57 4.98
N THR A 71 26.92 4.45 5.44
CA THR A 71 28.07 4.43 6.37
C THR A 71 29.14 3.47 5.82
N THR A 72 29.75 2.64 6.66
CA THR A 72 30.57 1.50 6.22
C THR A 72 29.72 0.44 5.51
N LYS A 73 28.46 0.27 5.94
CA LYS A 73 27.42 -0.49 5.25
C LYS A 73 26.21 0.41 4.99
N PRO A 74 25.46 0.23 3.90
CA PRO A 74 24.23 0.97 3.67
C PRO A 74 23.08 0.40 4.52
N TYR A 75 22.28 1.27 5.13
CA TYR A 75 21.20 0.90 6.04
C TYR A 75 19.83 1.45 5.62
N LEU A 76 18.80 0.61 5.64
CA LEU A 76 17.40 1.03 5.56
C LEU A 76 16.92 1.49 6.94
N CYS A 77 16.50 2.75 7.02
CA CYS A 77 15.97 3.37 8.25
C CYS A 77 14.47 3.70 8.07
N ASN A 78 13.76 3.84 9.20
CA ASN A 78 12.32 4.14 9.23
C ASN A 78 11.51 3.16 8.38
N THR A 79 11.67 1.88 8.70
CA THR A 79 11.12 0.79 7.89
C THR A 79 9.67 0.47 8.25
N CYS A 80 8.86 0.13 7.28
CA CYS A 80 7.56 -0.49 7.50
C CYS A 80 7.28 -1.56 6.43
N ARG A 81 6.48 -2.57 6.79
CA ARG A 81 6.06 -3.62 5.86
C ARG A 81 4.79 -3.20 5.13
N ILE A 82 4.71 -3.49 3.84
CA ILE A 82 3.52 -3.21 3.03
C ILE A 82 3.23 -4.43 2.15
N PRO A 83 1.95 -4.85 2.00
CA PRO A 83 1.55 -5.91 1.08
C PRO A 83 2.07 -5.65 -0.34
N ALA A 84 2.61 -6.68 -0.99
CA ALA A 84 3.27 -6.53 -2.28
C ALA A 84 2.32 -6.03 -3.37
N THR A 85 1.06 -6.44 -3.33
CA THR A 85 0.01 -5.98 -4.25
C THR A 85 -0.14 -4.46 -4.26
N PHE A 86 0.17 -3.76 -3.16
CA PHE A 86 0.12 -2.30 -3.09
C PHE A 86 0.99 -1.63 -4.17
N LEU A 87 2.08 -2.26 -4.60
CA LEU A 87 2.93 -1.76 -5.69
C LEU A 87 2.15 -1.62 -7.00
N LEU A 88 1.18 -2.48 -7.28
CA LEU A 88 0.35 -2.40 -8.49
C LEU A 88 -0.51 -1.13 -8.52
N ILE A 89 -0.87 -0.59 -7.36
CA ILE A 89 -1.65 0.66 -7.27
C ILE A 89 -0.79 1.90 -7.53
N ILE A 90 0.50 1.86 -7.19
CA ILE A 90 1.35 3.07 -7.17
C ILE A 90 2.51 3.05 -8.16
N ALA A 91 2.85 1.90 -8.73
CA ALA A 91 3.97 1.76 -9.66
C ALA A 91 3.81 2.72 -10.84
N ARG A 92 4.93 3.27 -11.33
CA ARG A 92 4.91 4.16 -12.50
C ARG A 92 4.75 3.35 -13.78
N ASN A 93 5.39 2.19 -13.83
CA ASN A 93 5.34 1.31 -14.98
C ASN A 93 4.88 -0.08 -14.55
N ILE A 94 3.90 -0.63 -15.24
CA ILE A 94 3.52 -2.04 -15.14
C ILE A 94 3.59 -2.62 -16.54
N THR A 95 4.32 -3.72 -16.72
CA THR A 95 4.45 -4.40 -18.00
C THR A 95 3.95 -5.84 -17.85
N LEU A 96 2.96 -6.24 -18.65
CA LEU A 96 2.56 -7.63 -18.81
C LEU A 96 3.60 -8.36 -19.66
N VAL A 97 4.56 -9.01 -19.01
CA VAL A 97 5.71 -9.65 -19.69
C VAL A 97 5.30 -10.97 -20.33
N LYS A 98 4.45 -11.74 -19.62
CA LYS A 98 3.84 -12.99 -20.09
C LYS A 98 2.39 -13.06 -19.60
N PRO A 99 1.55 -13.95 -20.13
CA PRO A 99 0.16 -14.09 -19.69
C PRO A 99 -0.02 -14.26 -18.17
N ASN A 100 0.97 -14.85 -17.50
CA ASN A 100 1.00 -15.07 -16.05
C ASN A 100 2.12 -14.30 -15.31
N ILE A 101 2.77 -13.30 -15.95
CA ILE A 101 3.85 -12.51 -15.32
C ILE A 101 3.65 -11.00 -15.53
N LEU A 102 3.54 -10.25 -14.42
CA LEU A 102 3.59 -8.78 -14.39
C LEU A 102 4.94 -8.30 -13.91
N CYS A 103 5.50 -7.27 -14.55
CA CYS A 103 6.69 -6.58 -14.08
C CYS A 103 6.39 -5.14 -13.69
N CYS A 104 6.68 -4.77 -12.44
CA CYS A 104 6.53 -3.42 -11.91
C CYS A 104 7.87 -2.69 -11.88
N ASP A 105 7.90 -1.48 -12.43
CA ASP A 105 9.05 -0.58 -12.50
C ASP A 105 10.33 -1.25 -13.04
N GLY A 106 10.17 -2.32 -13.84
CA GLY A 106 11.27 -3.13 -14.32
C GLY A 106 12.09 -3.86 -13.23
N PHE A 107 11.67 -3.78 -11.97
CA PHE A 107 12.41 -4.27 -10.81
C PHE A 107 11.79 -5.53 -10.20
N ILE A 108 10.45 -5.60 -10.12
CA ILE A 108 9.75 -6.72 -9.48
C ILE A 108 8.90 -7.44 -10.50
N GLU A 109 8.96 -8.76 -10.50
CA GLU A 109 8.04 -9.64 -11.23
C GLU A 109 7.09 -10.33 -10.25
N PHE A 110 5.79 -10.23 -10.52
CA PHE A 110 4.73 -11.02 -9.92
C PHE A 110 4.42 -12.18 -10.86
N ASN A 111 4.65 -13.41 -10.41
CA ASN A 111 4.41 -14.62 -11.19
C ASN A 111 3.19 -15.35 -10.62
N PHE A 112 2.14 -15.43 -11.42
CA PHE A 112 0.91 -16.15 -11.08
C PHE A 112 0.95 -17.55 -11.69
N VAL A 113 0.14 -18.45 -11.13
CA VAL A 113 -0.05 -19.78 -11.73
C VAL A 113 -0.93 -19.64 -12.96
N GLU A 114 -2.14 -19.11 -12.77
CA GLU A 114 -3.11 -18.92 -13.83
C GLU A 114 -3.09 -17.48 -14.35
N GLU A 115 -3.28 -17.33 -15.67
CA GLU A 115 -3.46 -16.02 -16.31
C GLU A 115 -4.71 -15.30 -15.77
N GLU A 116 -5.76 -16.05 -15.46
CA GLU A 116 -7.03 -15.51 -14.94
C GLU A 116 -6.84 -14.76 -13.63
N ASP A 117 -6.04 -15.32 -12.70
CA ASP A 117 -5.70 -14.68 -11.43
C ASP A 117 -4.93 -13.37 -11.64
N LEU A 118 -3.93 -13.39 -12.53
CA LEU A 118 -3.15 -12.20 -12.86
C LEU A 118 -4.07 -11.11 -13.41
N LEU A 119 -4.90 -11.46 -14.40
CA LEU A 119 -5.80 -10.51 -15.04
C LEU A 119 -6.81 -9.96 -14.03
N GLN A 120 -7.34 -10.79 -13.14
CA GLN A 120 -8.24 -10.36 -12.07
C GLN A 120 -7.56 -9.31 -11.18
N VAL A 121 -6.35 -9.59 -10.68
CA VAL A 121 -5.58 -8.69 -9.82
C VAL A 121 -5.20 -7.40 -10.57
N LEU A 122 -4.77 -7.51 -11.83
CA LEU A 122 -4.40 -6.37 -12.66
C LEU A 122 -5.60 -5.45 -12.92
N ASN A 123 -6.76 -6.01 -13.27
CA ASN A 123 -7.96 -5.23 -13.54
C ASN A 123 -8.43 -4.47 -12.31
N LYS A 124 -8.43 -5.13 -11.14
CA LYS A 124 -8.74 -4.49 -9.86
C LYS A 124 -7.75 -3.39 -9.51
N ALA A 125 -6.46 -3.59 -9.79
CA ALA A 125 -5.45 -2.55 -9.61
C ALA A 125 -5.71 -1.35 -10.53
N ILE A 126 -6.09 -1.57 -11.80
CA ILE A 126 -6.43 -0.52 -12.76
C ILE A 126 -7.62 0.31 -12.26
N GLU A 127 -8.71 -0.36 -11.86
CA GLU A 127 -9.90 0.29 -11.32
C GLU A 127 -9.57 1.14 -10.09
N LEU A 128 -8.77 0.60 -9.16
CA LEU A 128 -8.32 1.33 -7.97
C LEU A 128 -7.42 2.53 -8.29
N ARG A 129 -6.56 2.42 -9.31
CA ARG A 129 -5.73 3.54 -9.78
C ARG A 129 -6.59 4.65 -10.33
N HIS A 130 -7.61 4.33 -11.13
CA HIS A 130 -8.55 5.31 -11.65
C HIS A 130 -9.36 5.98 -10.53
N LEU A 131 -9.89 5.18 -9.60
CA LEU A 131 -10.63 5.69 -8.45
C LEU A 131 -9.76 6.65 -7.63
N LEU A 132 -8.52 6.24 -7.33
CA LEU A 132 -7.56 7.07 -6.60
C LEU A 132 -7.29 8.40 -7.33
N LEU A 133 -7.05 8.37 -8.65
CA LEU A 133 -6.82 9.57 -9.45
C LEU A 133 -8.04 10.50 -9.42
N LYS A 134 -9.24 9.97 -9.66
CA LYS A 134 -10.50 10.74 -9.60
C LYS A 134 -10.69 11.37 -8.22
N SER A 135 -10.46 10.62 -7.15
CA SER A 135 -10.58 11.15 -5.78
C SER A 135 -9.54 12.22 -5.46
N VAL A 136 -8.32 12.11 -5.98
CA VAL A 136 -7.30 13.16 -5.84
C VAL A 136 -7.70 14.42 -6.62
N GLU A 137 -8.21 14.27 -7.85
CA GLU A 137 -8.68 15.38 -8.68
C GLU A 137 -9.84 16.14 -8.01
N LEU A 138 -10.87 15.43 -7.54
CA LEU A 138 -11.99 16.03 -6.80
C LEU A 138 -11.52 16.77 -5.54
N LYS A 139 -10.56 16.19 -4.80
CA LYS A 139 -9.98 16.81 -3.61
C LYS A 139 -9.19 18.09 -3.95
N LEU A 140 -8.51 18.12 -5.09
CA LEU A 140 -7.80 19.32 -5.55
C LEU A 140 -8.78 20.42 -5.99
N ASN A 141 -9.97 20.05 -6.46
CA ASN A 141 -11.01 20.97 -6.91
C ASN A 141 -11.94 21.48 -5.78
N ASN A 142 -11.62 21.19 -4.51
CA ASN A 142 -12.40 21.58 -3.31
C ASN A 142 -13.84 21.05 -3.26
N ASP A 143 -14.16 19.98 -3.97
CA ASP A 143 -15.46 19.31 -3.82
C ASP A 143 -15.57 18.64 -2.45
N GLU A 144 -16.79 18.65 -1.88
CA GLU A 144 -17.06 18.08 -0.56
C GLU A 144 -16.62 16.60 -0.50
N TYR A 145 -15.87 16.32 0.57
CA TYR A 145 -15.02 15.17 0.83
C TYR A 145 -15.77 13.83 1.03
N ALA A 146 -16.58 13.38 0.07
CA ALA A 146 -17.44 12.21 0.28
C ALA A 146 -16.73 10.85 0.09
N ASP A 147 -15.71 10.73 -0.77
CA ASP A 147 -15.35 9.40 -1.34
C ASP A 147 -13.96 8.83 -0.95
N PHE A 148 -13.10 9.59 -0.25
CA PHE A 148 -11.74 9.13 0.09
C PHE A 148 -11.72 7.87 0.98
N LYS A 149 -12.75 7.74 1.84
CA LYS A 149 -12.86 6.58 2.74
C LYS A 149 -13.08 5.30 1.94
N ASP A 150 -13.87 5.36 0.88
CA ASP A 150 -14.17 4.18 0.07
C ASP A 150 -12.96 3.77 -0.77
N VAL A 151 -12.14 4.73 -1.23
CA VAL A 151 -10.81 4.43 -1.79
C VAL A 151 -9.92 3.69 -0.80
N CYS A 152 -9.79 4.19 0.43
CA CYS A 152 -8.96 3.54 1.45
C CYS A 152 -9.45 2.13 1.78
N LYS A 153 -10.76 1.95 1.94
CA LYS A 153 -11.36 0.62 2.16
C LYS A 153 -11.06 -0.32 0.99
N ASN A 154 -11.19 0.15 -0.25
CA ASN A 154 -10.95 -0.67 -1.44
C ASN A 154 -9.46 -1.03 -1.57
N ILE A 155 -8.54 -0.14 -1.21
CA ILE A 155 -7.10 -0.46 -1.12
C ILE A 155 -6.84 -1.55 -0.07
N VAL A 156 -7.47 -1.47 1.11
CA VAL A 156 -7.34 -2.51 2.14
C VAL A 156 -7.93 -3.83 1.64
N LYS A 157 -9.12 -3.82 1.04
CA LYS A 157 -9.77 -5.00 0.41
C LYS A 157 -8.83 -5.64 -0.62
N PHE A 158 -8.24 -4.84 -1.51
CA PHE A 158 -7.27 -5.30 -2.50
C PHE A 158 -6.00 -5.89 -1.90
N SER A 159 -5.50 -5.31 -0.81
CA SER A 159 -4.33 -5.85 -0.12
C SER A 159 -4.58 -7.20 0.58
N ARG A 160 -5.85 -7.56 0.83
CA ARG A 160 -6.27 -8.82 1.48
C ARG A 160 -6.70 -9.90 0.47
N MET A 161 -6.53 -9.66 -0.84
CA MET A 161 -6.77 -10.69 -1.86
C MET A 161 -5.95 -11.95 -1.59
N GLN A 162 -6.59 -13.10 -1.72
CA GLN A 162 -6.00 -14.41 -1.48
C GLN A 162 -5.38 -15.02 -2.75
N ASN A 163 -5.11 -14.23 -3.79
CA ASN A 163 -4.41 -14.73 -4.98
C ASN A 163 -2.96 -15.02 -4.63
N SER A 164 -2.54 -16.26 -4.86
CA SER A 164 -1.17 -16.70 -4.60
C SER A 164 -0.28 -16.41 -5.80
N PHE A 165 0.85 -15.76 -5.56
CA PHE A 165 1.85 -15.45 -6.58
C PHE A 165 3.25 -15.59 -5.99
N SER A 166 4.28 -15.76 -6.82
CA SER A 166 5.68 -15.66 -6.37
C SER A 166 6.27 -14.33 -6.81
N LEU A 167 7.13 -13.76 -5.96
CA LEU A 167 7.89 -12.56 -6.28
C LEU A 167 9.29 -12.90 -6.77
N ARG A 168 9.70 -12.25 -7.86
CA ARG A 168 11.07 -12.33 -8.34
C ARG A 168 11.63 -10.93 -8.52
N ARG A 169 12.84 -10.71 -7.99
CA ARG A 169 13.61 -9.48 -8.22
C ARG A 169 14.37 -9.60 -9.54
N ARG A 170 14.26 -8.58 -10.40
CA ARG A 170 15.12 -8.40 -11.58
C ARG A 170 16.41 -7.69 -11.20
N ILE A 171 17.51 -8.18 -11.73
CA ILE A 171 18.84 -7.56 -11.59
C ILE A 171 18.93 -6.47 -12.65
N ASP A 172 19.26 -5.25 -12.23
CA ASP A 172 19.42 -4.06 -13.09
C ASP A 172 18.13 -3.59 -13.80
N PRO A 173 17.18 -2.98 -13.05
CA PRO A 173 15.97 -2.43 -13.64
C PRO A 173 16.28 -1.26 -14.61
N PRO A 174 15.53 -1.11 -15.71
CA PRO A 174 15.73 0.00 -16.64
C PRO A 174 15.54 1.36 -15.95
N LYS A 175 16.48 2.28 -16.17
CA LYS A 175 16.46 3.61 -15.53
C LYS A 175 15.35 4.52 -16.06
N HIS A 176 14.98 4.33 -17.33
CA HIS A 176 13.97 5.12 -18.01
C HIS A 176 12.81 4.23 -18.43
N LEU A 177 11.69 4.38 -17.73
CA LEU A 177 10.45 3.67 -18.02
C LEU A 177 9.34 4.68 -18.28
N ARG A 178 8.47 4.37 -19.23
CA ARG A 178 7.27 5.16 -19.52
C ARG A 178 6.27 4.97 -18.39
N TYR A 179 5.52 6.02 -18.07
CA TYR A 179 4.40 5.93 -17.15
C TYR A 179 3.23 5.22 -17.83
N GLY A 180 2.63 4.24 -17.17
CA GLY A 180 1.47 3.52 -17.68
C GLY A 180 1.58 2.01 -17.51
N ILE A 181 0.64 1.32 -18.17
CA ILE A 181 0.56 -0.14 -18.20
C ILE A 181 0.77 -0.57 -19.63
N PHE A 182 1.64 -1.54 -19.86
CA PHE A 182 2.08 -1.96 -21.19
C PHE A 182 2.00 -3.47 -21.37
N THR A 183 1.83 -3.91 -22.62
CA THR A 183 2.00 -5.31 -23.02
C THR A 183 3.48 -5.62 -23.24
N ALA A 184 3.81 -6.91 -23.42
CA ALA A 184 5.17 -7.35 -23.72
C ALA A 184 5.76 -6.71 -24.99
N ASN A 185 4.90 -6.30 -25.93
CA ASN A 185 5.28 -5.65 -27.19
C ASN A 185 5.55 -4.14 -27.01
N GLY A 186 5.34 -3.59 -25.81
CA GLY A 186 5.49 -2.16 -25.53
C GLY A 186 4.30 -1.30 -25.93
N GLU A 187 3.19 -1.93 -26.35
CA GLU A 187 1.91 -1.25 -26.59
C GLU A 187 1.24 -0.94 -25.25
N GLU A 188 0.51 0.16 -25.17
CA GLU A 188 -0.28 0.45 -23.96
C GLU A 188 -1.34 -0.62 -23.76
N TYR A 189 -1.44 -1.11 -22.53
CA TYR A 189 -2.49 -2.03 -22.13
C TYR A 189 -3.79 -1.24 -22.00
N ILE A 190 -4.52 -1.16 -23.10
CA ILE A 190 -5.79 -0.44 -23.18
C ILE A 190 -6.92 -1.40 -22.84
N LYS A 191 -7.49 -1.28 -21.64
CA LYS A 191 -8.81 -1.82 -21.35
C LYS A 191 -9.84 -0.68 -21.43
N ASN A 192 -10.19 -0.31 -22.66
CA ASN A 192 -11.15 0.75 -23.03
C ASN A 192 -12.59 0.44 -22.57
N LYS A 193 -12.84 0.38 -21.26
CA LYS A 193 -14.20 0.35 -20.70
C LYS A 193 -14.43 1.25 -19.49
N PHE A 194 -13.38 1.83 -18.89
CA PHE A 194 -13.51 2.70 -17.73
C PHE A 194 -13.60 4.19 -18.06
N LEU A 195 -13.26 4.58 -19.30
CA LEU A 195 -13.22 5.99 -19.73
C LEU A 195 -14.52 6.46 -20.39
N GLU A 196 -15.41 5.55 -20.80
CA GLU A 196 -16.72 5.91 -21.37
C GLU A 196 -17.82 5.77 -20.31
N GLY A 197 -18.04 6.85 -19.56
CA GLY A 197 -19.40 7.28 -19.21
C GLY A 197 -20.21 6.53 -18.14
N ASN A 198 -19.63 5.60 -17.36
CA ASN A 198 -20.40 4.92 -16.31
C ASN A 198 -19.84 5.19 -14.90
N GLU A 199 -20.35 6.27 -14.28
CA GLU A 199 -20.15 6.55 -12.85
C GLU A 199 -20.80 5.49 -11.93
N GLN A 200 -21.61 4.58 -12.49
CA GLN A 200 -22.33 3.53 -11.74
C GLN A 200 -21.53 2.24 -11.50
N LEU A 201 -20.36 2.04 -12.14
CA LEU A 201 -19.61 0.78 -12.06
C LEU A 201 -18.73 0.62 -10.81
N PHE A 202 -18.60 1.66 -9.97
CA PHE A 202 -17.81 1.58 -8.74
C PHE A 202 -18.49 0.84 -7.58
N ASN A 203 -19.77 0.45 -7.74
CA ASN A 203 -20.59 -0.05 -6.63
C ASN A 203 -20.54 -1.57 -6.39
N GLU A 204 -19.86 -2.37 -7.22
CA GLU A 204 -19.70 -3.82 -6.97
C GLU A 204 -18.24 -4.26 -7.02
N PHE A 205 -17.40 -3.67 -6.16
CA PHE A 205 -16.09 -4.21 -5.84
C PHE A 205 -16.23 -5.47 -4.95
N LYS A 206 -16.57 -6.60 -5.55
CA LYS A 206 -16.69 -7.88 -4.83
C LYS A 206 -15.30 -8.52 -4.59
N PHE A 207 -14.98 -8.80 -3.33
CA PHE A 207 -13.75 -9.40 -2.84
C PHE A 207 -14.03 -10.64 -1.99
N GLY A 208 -13.63 -11.81 -2.48
CA GLY A 208 -13.75 -13.05 -1.71
C GLY A 208 -15.20 -13.48 -1.54
N SER A 209 -15.45 -14.27 -0.50
CA SER A 209 -16.81 -14.68 -0.11
C SER A 209 -17.56 -13.51 0.54
N ILE A 210 -18.90 -13.56 0.47
CA ILE A 210 -19.78 -12.55 1.11
C ILE A 210 -19.48 -12.43 2.61
N GLU A 211 -19.12 -13.53 3.27
CA GLU A 211 -18.77 -13.56 4.69
C GLU A 211 -17.49 -12.78 5.01
N GLU A 212 -16.46 -12.90 4.16
CA GLU A 212 -15.20 -12.16 4.30
C GLU A 212 -15.39 -10.66 4.09
N GLU A 213 -16.26 -10.27 3.15
CA GLU A 213 -16.60 -8.86 2.92
C GLU A 213 -17.30 -8.25 4.12
N ILE A 214 -18.29 -8.95 4.68
CA ILE A 214 -19.04 -8.50 5.85
C ILE A 214 -18.10 -8.38 7.07
N ALA A 215 -17.23 -9.38 7.29
CA ALA A 215 -16.28 -9.36 8.40
C ALA A 215 -15.32 -8.16 8.31
N LEU A 216 -14.77 -7.91 7.11
CA LEU A 216 -13.87 -6.80 6.85
C LEU A 216 -14.59 -5.44 6.96
N GLU A 217 -15.83 -5.32 6.47
CA GLU A 217 -16.63 -4.11 6.65
C GLU A 217 -16.93 -3.83 8.11
N ASN A 218 -17.24 -4.86 8.90
CA ASN A 218 -17.42 -4.72 10.34
C ASN A 218 -16.12 -4.26 11.02
N GLU A 219 -14.96 -4.83 10.69
CA GLU A 219 -13.65 -4.42 11.23
C GLU A 219 -13.31 -2.96 10.87
N LEU A 220 -13.50 -2.57 9.61
CA LEU A 220 -13.27 -1.21 9.14
C LEU A 220 -14.22 -0.21 9.82
N ASN A 221 -15.48 -0.59 10.03
CA ASN A 221 -16.48 0.24 10.71
C ASN A 221 -16.21 0.36 12.21
N LEU A 222 -15.72 -0.69 12.88
CA LEU A 222 -15.30 -0.64 14.28
C LEU A 222 -14.15 0.34 14.49
N ASN A 223 -13.13 0.29 13.61
CA ASN A 223 -12.02 1.24 13.63
C ASN A 223 -12.51 2.70 13.41
N LEU A 224 -13.51 2.91 12.55
CA LEU A 224 -14.13 4.23 12.36
C LEU A 224 -14.90 4.71 13.60
N ILE A 225 -15.55 3.80 14.33
CA ILE A 225 -16.25 4.13 15.58
C ILE A 225 -15.24 4.51 16.66
N ASP A 226 -14.12 3.79 16.78
CA ASP A 226 -13.08 4.11 17.76
C ASP A 226 -12.33 5.41 17.41
N GLU A 227 -12.06 5.70 16.13
CA GLU A 227 -11.56 7.03 15.71
C GLU A 227 -12.55 8.16 16.05
N LYS A 228 -13.86 7.92 15.89
CA LYS A 228 -14.90 8.89 16.26
C LYS A 228 -15.00 9.07 17.78
N LYS A 229 -14.81 8.03 18.59
CA LYS A 229 -14.76 8.14 20.06
C LYS A 229 -13.56 8.96 20.54
N ILE A 230 -12.47 9.02 19.76
CA ILE A 230 -11.28 9.82 20.07
C ILE A 230 -11.43 11.29 19.64
N LYS A 231 -12.45 11.65 18.85
CA LYS A 231 -12.71 13.04 18.44
C LYS A 231 -13.45 13.83 19.50
N GLY A 232 -12.69 14.21 20.51
CA GLY A 232 -13.03 15.27 21.43
C GLY A 232 -12.56 15.00 22.84
N LYS A 233 -12.44 16.06 23.62
CA LYS A 233 -12.07 15.95 25.03
C LYS A 233 -12.86 16.94 25.87
N GLU A 234 -13.18 16.53 27.09
CA GLU A 234 -13.64 17.45 28.11
C GLU A 234 -12.53 18.42 28.48
N TYR A 235 -12.85 19.71 28.46
CA TYR A 235 -12.00 20.80 28.90
C TYR A 235 -12.73 21.59 29.97
N PHE A 236 -12.10 21.75 31.14
CA PHE A 236 -12.60 22.65 32.17
C PHE A 236 -12.01 24.05 31.98
N CYS A 237 -12.87 25.05 31.85
CA CYS A 237 -12.46 26.44 31.77
C CYS A 237 -12.50 27.11 33.14
N GLU A 238 -11.36 27.56 33.65
CA GLU A 238 -11.25 28.24 34.96
C GLU A 238 -11.96 29.60 34.99
N LYS A 239 -12.01 30.32 33.87
CA LYS A 239 -12.71 31.62 33.79
C LYS A 239 -14.24 31.46 33.74
N CYS A 240 -14.74 30.45 33.02
CA CYS A 240 -16.17 30.14 32.95
C CYS A 240 -16.67 29.23 34.09
N GLN A 241 -15.77 28.62 34.87
CA GLN A 241 -16.05 27.64 35.92
C GLN A 241 -16.98 26.49 35.47
N LYS A 242 -16.83 26.06 34.21
CA LYS A 242 -17.67 25.02 33.59
C LYS A 242 -16.82 24.10 32.72
N LYS A 243 -17.29 22.86 32.59
CA LYS A 243 -16.75 21.88 31.65
C LYS A 243 -17.41 22.04 30.29
N PHE A 244 -16.60 21.99 29.25
CA PHE A 244 -17.01 22.04 27.85
C PHE A 244 -16.45 20.82 27.12
N TRP A 245 -17.20 20.32 26.15
CA TRP A 245 -16.70 19.32 25.22
C TRP A 245 -16.21 20.03 23.95
N PHE A 246 -15.00 19.74 23.51
CA PHE A 246 -14.45 20.26 22.26
C PHE A 246 -14.01 19.12 21.36
N GLU A 247 -14.28 19.24 20.07
CA GLU A 247 -13.95 18.23 19.07
C GLU A 247 -12.45 18.21 18.74
N ASP A 248 -11.76 19.35 18.91
CA ASP A 248 -10.32 19.50 18.69
C ASP A 248 -9.66 20.53 19.62
N ASN A 249 -8.32 20.61 19.58
CA ASN A 249 -7.55 21.58 20.36
C ASN A 249 -7.72 23.03 19.88
N VAL A 250 -8.15 23.25 18.65
CA VAL A 250 -8.29 24.58 18.05
C VAL A 250 -9.50 25.29 18.66
N GLN A 251 -10.60 24.57 18.87
CA GLN A 251 -11.80 25.11 19.53
C GLN A 251 -11.52 25.51 20.99
N ILE A 252 -10.70 24.74 21.72
CA ILE A 252 -10.24 25.10 23.07
C ILE A 252 -9.47 26.43 23.05
N LEU A 253 -8.56 26.60 22.08
CA LEU A 253 -7.78 27.82 21.94
C LEU A 253 -8.63 29.03 21.55
N LYS A 254 -9.67 28.84 20.72
CA LYS A 254 -10.65 29.90 20.40
C LYS A 254 -11.42 30.33 21.64
N HIS A 255 -11.97 29.37 22.39
CA HIS A 255 -12.67 29.66 23.65
C HIS A 255 -11.76 30.37 24.67
N LYS A 256 -10.48 29.99 24.76
CA LYS A 256 -9.51 30.70 25.62
C LYS A 256 -9.27 32.15 25.21
N LYS A 257 -9.36 32.48 23.91
CA LYS A 257 -9.16 33.84 23.38
C LYS A 257 -10.37 34.75 23.57
N GLU A 258 -11.54 34.19 23.81
CA GLU A 258 -12.77 34.95 24.11
C GLU A 258 -12.78 35.54 25.54
N HIS A 259 -11.68 35.36 26.28
CA HIS A 259 -11.49 35.86 27.64
C HIS A 259 -10.12 36.50 27.86
#